data_AF-A0A257NNY1-F1
#
_entry.id   AF-A0A257NNY1-F1
#
_cell.length_a   1.000
_cell.length_b   1.000
_cell.length_c   1.000
_cell.angle_alpha   90.00
_cell.angle_beta   90.00
_cell.angle_gamma   90.00
#
_symmetry.space_group_name_H-M   'P 1'
#
loop_
_entity.id
_entity.type
_entity.pdbx_description
1 polymer ?
#
loop_
_entity_poly.entity_id
_entity_poly.type
_entity_poly.pdbx_seq_one_letter_code
_entity_poly.pdbx_strand_id
1 'polypeptide(L)'
;YAFRIMVAAGGILMLIAFWALYLKYRGQFTVNGLQQRPWFLRLVIFSAILPYIAIWTGWWTREVARQPWIVHELMRTSEGVSQMNVTAEVVWFVGFVVFDLLVWVGAWYFFAKVVRHGPDMNAEVVHQSENIPVGSLMTDKLDQHETILIRPTT
;
A
#
# COMPACT_ATOMS: atom_id res chain seq x y z
N TYR A 1 25.97 9.78 3.53
CA TYR A 1 24.84 10.67 3.19
C TYR A 1 23.47 10.00 3.38
N ALA A 2 23.23 8.80 2.84
CA ALA A 2 21.95 8.07 2.99
C ALA A 2 21.42 7.97 4.43
N PHE A 3 22.28 7.65 5.41
CA PHE A 3 21.92 7.62 6.83
C PHE A 3 21.30 8.94 7.33
N ARG A 4 21.86 10.09 6.94
CA ARG A 4 21.37 11.41 7.37
C ARG A 4 19.98 11.70 6.78
N ILE A 5 19.75 11.30 5.52
CA ILE A 5 18.46 11.46 4.84
C ILE A 5 17.39 10.59 5.50
N MET A 6 17.72 9.34 5.82
CA MET A 6 16.82 8.43 6.53
C MET A 6 16.37 9.01 7.87
N VAL A 7 17.33 9.45 8.70
CA VAL A 7 17.04 10.03 10.01
C VAL A 7 16.24 11.33 9.88
N ALA A 8 16.57 12.19 8.91
CA ALA A 8 15.82 13.41 8.66
C ALA A 8 14.36 13.12 8.23
N ALA A 9 14.14 12.18 7.31
CA ALA A 9 12.80 11.80 6.87
C ALA A 9 11.97 11.20 8.02
N GLY A 10 12.56 10.30 8.82
CA GLY A 10 11.91 9.75 10.01
C GLY A 10 11.60 10.81 11.06
N GLY A 11 12.53 11.75 11.29
CA GLY A 11 12.33 12.89 12.19
C GLY A 11 11.18 13.79 11.76
N ILE A 12 11.08 14.12 10.46
CA ILE A 12 9.98 14.92 9.91
C ILE A 12 8.64 14.21 10.10
N LEU A 13 8.56 12.90 9.82
CA LEU A 13 7.34 12.12 10.04
C LEU A 13 6.93 12.11 11.52
N MET A 14 7.90 11.95 12.42
CA MET A 14 7.65 11.98 13.86
C MET A 14 7.13 13.35 14.32
N LEU A 15 7.69 14.45 13.80
CA LEU A 15 7.19 15.80 14.08
C LEU A 15 5.76 16.01 13.57
N ILE A 16 5.44 15.54 12.37
CA ILE A 16 4.07 15.61 11.82
C ILE A 16 3.10 14.80 12.69
N ALA A 17 3.50 13.62 13.16
CA ALA A 17 2.69 12.79 14.05
C ALA A 17 2.44 13.46 15.40
N PHE A 18 3.47 14.05 16.02
CA PHE A 18 3.31 14.80 17.27
C PHE A 18 2.41 16.03 17.08
N TRP A 19 2.55 16.74 15.97
CA TRP A 19 1.67 17.87 15.64
C TRP A 19 0.22 17.43 15.45
N ALA A 20 -0.01 16.32 14.74
CA ALA A 20 -1.35 15.74 14.57
C ALA A 20 -1.97 15.35 15.92
N LEU A 21 -1.18 14.73 16.80
CA LEU A 21 -1.61 14.33 18.13
C LEU A 21 -1.91 15.54 19.02
N TYR A 22 -1.10 16.60 18.95
CA TYR A 22 -1.37 17.86 19.64
C TYR A 22 -2.69 18.51 19.18
N LEU A 23 -2.97 18.53 17.87
CA LEU A 23 -4.25 19.02 17.33
C LEU A 23 -5.44 18.17 17.80
N LYS A 24 -5.24 16.85 17.91
CA LYS A 24 -6.23 15.92 18.48
C LYS A 24 -6.53 16.24 19.94
N TYR A 25 -5.50 16.42 20.78
CA TYR A 25 -5.70 16.76 22.20
C TYR A 25 -6.36 18.13 22.40
N ARG A 26 -6.16 19.08 21.50
CA ARG A 26 -6.82 20.41 21.52
C ARG A 26 -8.28 20.39 21.05
N GLY A 27 -8.81 19.22 20.63
CA GLY A 27 -10.17 19.11 20.08
C GLY A 27 -10.33 19.77 18.70
N GLN A 28 -9.23 20.11 18.03
CA GLN A 28 -9.22 20.79 16.73
C GLN A 28 -9.14 19.82 15.54
N PHE A 29 -9.12 18.52 15.80
CA PHE A 29 -9.17 17.44 14.81
C PHE A 29 -10.60 17.17 14.31
N THR A 30 -11.38 18.24 14.12
CA THR A 30 -12.74 18.22 13.58
C THR A 30 -12.68 18.75 12.15
N VAL A 31 -13.56 18.29 11.26
CA VAL A 31 -13.57 18.65 9.82
C VAL A 31 -13.41 20.17 9.60
N ASN A 32 -14.13 20.98 10.38
CA ASN A 32 -14.08 22.44 10.33
C ASN A 32 -12.74 23.04 10.80
N GLY A 33 -12.07 22.41 11.78
CA GLY A 33 -10.76 22.85 12.30
C GLY A 33 -9.60 22.47 11.38
N LEU A 34 -9.70 21.33 10.68
CA LEU A 34 -8.72 20.88 9.70
C LEU A 34 -8.77 21.72 8.42
N GLN A 35 -9.97 22.12 7.97
CA GLN A 35 -10.15 23.01 6.81
C GLN A 35 -9.51 24.39 7.01
N GLN A 36 -9.46 24.90 8.24
CA GLN A 36 -8.81 26.18 8.56
C GLN A 36 -7.28 26.13 8.47
N ARG A 37 -6.67 24.94 8.35
CA ARG A 37 -5.21 24.75 8.31
C ARG A 37 -4.76 24.00 7.05
N PRO A 38 -4.86 24.64 5.86
CA PRO A 38 -4.51 24.01 4.59
C PRO A 38 -3.02 23.58 4.53
N TRP A 39 -2.14 24.27 5.25
CA TRP A 39 -0.73 23.91 5.35
C TRP A 39 -0.49 22.56 6.03
N PHE A 40 -1.27 22.23 7.08
CA PHE A 40 -1.16 20.94 7.75
C PHE A 40 -1.65 19.80 6.84
N LEU A 41 -2.77 20.01 6.14
CA LEU A 41 -3.29 19.05 5.16
C LEU A 41 -2.28 18.79 4.02
N ARG A 42 -1.63 19.85 3.51
CA ARG A 42 -0.56 19.70 2.50
C ARG A 42 0.62 18.89 3.04
N LEU A 43 1.07 19.15 4.27
CA LEU A 43 2.16 18.39 4.89
C LEU A 43 1.80 16.91 5.07
N VAL A 44 0.56 16.60 5.43
CA VAL A 44 0.08 15.21 5.55
C VAL A 44 0.07 14.52 4.18
N ILE A 45 -0.32 15.21 3.11
CA ILE A 45 -0.22 14.67 1.74
C ILE A 45 1.24 14.38 1.38
N PHE A 46 2.17 15.30 1.67
CA PHE A 46 3.61 15.09 1.45
C PHE A 46 4.18 13.96 2.32
N SER A 47 3.62 13.74 3.51
CA SER A 47 4.02 12.63 4.37
C SER A 47 3.71 11.25 3.81
N ALA A 48 2.89 11.14 2.74
CA ALA A 48 2.71 9.88 2.05
C ALA A 48 3.98 9.44 1.30
N ILE A 49 4.78 10.39 0.79
CA ILE A 49 5.99 10.10 -0.03
C ILE A 49 7.23 9.88 0.84
N LEU A 50 7.34 10.62 1.95
CA LEU A 50 8.50 10.59 2.86
C LEU A 50 8.89 9.19 3.40
N PRO A 51 7.95 8.31 3.80
CA PRO A 51 8.23 6.98 4.30
C PRO A 51 8.94 6.13 3.25
N TYR A 52 8.55 6.25 1.98
CA TYR A 52 9.21 5.54 0.89
C TYR A 52 10.68 5.95 0.77
N ILE A 53 10.99 7.25 0.82
CA ILE A 53 12.37 7.74 0.80
C ILE A 53 13.18 7.19 1.98
N ALA A 54 12.58 7.17 3.18
CA ALA A 54 13.24 6.63 4.38
C ALA A 54 13.55 5.13 4.23
N ILE A 55 12.62 4.34 3.68
CA ILE A 55 12.81 2.91 3.43
C ILE A 55 13.97 2.68 2.44
N TRP A 56 13.97 3.38 1.31
CA TRP A 56 15.00 3.22 0.28
C TRP A 56 16.38 3.59 0.80
N THR A 57 16.48 4.71 1.52
CA THR A 57 17.76 5.16 2.10
C THR A 57 18.23 4.27 3.26
N GLY A 58 17.31 3.66 4.01
CA GLY A 58 17.63 2.67 5.04
C GLY A 58 18.20 1.39 4.44
N TRP A 59 17.57 0.85 3.39
CA TRP A 59 18.09 -0.29 2.64
C TRP A 59 19.48 0.00 2.06
N TRP A 60 19.65 1.15 1.42
CA TRP A 60 20.96 1.56 0.88
C TRP A 60 22.01 1.60 1.99
N THR A 61 21.71 2.24 3.11
CA THR A 61 22.66 2.36 4.23
C THR A 61 23.10 0.98 4.72
N ARG A 62 22.17 0.02 4.86
CA ARG A 62 22.50 -1.35 5.28
C ARG A 62 23.32 -2.10 4.24
N GLU A 63 22.89 -2.09 2.98
CA GLU A 63 23.52 -2.90 1.93
C GLU A 63 24.92 -2.40 1.57
N VAL A 64 25.10 -1.08 1.51
CA VAL A 64 26.42 -0.50 1.22
C VAL A 64 27.35 -0.58 2.43
N ALA A 65 26.83 -0.51 3.66
CA ALA A 65 27.67 -0.69 4.85
C ALA A 65 28.24 -2.12 4.98
N ARG A 66 27.60 -3.11 4.36
CA ARG A 66 28.06 -4.51 4.38
C ARG A 66 29.06 -4.83 3.26
N GLN A 67 29.13 -4.02 2.20
CA GLN A 67 30.17 -4.17 1.16
C GLN A 67 31.56 -4.07 1.80
N PRO A 68 32.54 -4.94 1.46
CA PRO A 68 32.59 -5.87 0.32
C PRO A 68 32.10 -7.30 0.61
N TRP A 69 31.47 -7.55 1.76
CA TRP A 69 31.12 -8.89 2.23
C TRP A 69 29.67 -9.28 1.88
N ILE A 70 29.43 -10.53 1.51
CA ILE A 70 28.06 -11.11 1.49
C ILE A 70 27.76 -11.67 2.88
N VAL A 71 28.68 -12.50 3.36
CA VAL A 71 28.72 -13.04 4.72
C VAL A 71 30.04 -12.55 5.34
N HIS A 72 29.94 -11.86 6.47
CA HIS A 72 31.09 -11.28 7.15
C HIS A 72 32.18 -12.33 7.36
N GLU A 73 33.41 -12.01 6.92
CA GLU A 73 34.62 -12.83 7.07
C GLU A 73 34.59 -14.21 6.38
N LEU A 74 33.49 -14.57 5.71
CA LEU A 74 33.30 -15.89 5.10
C LEU A 74 33.28 -15.84 3.57
N MET A 75 32.61 -14.85 2.98
CA MET A 75 32.46 -14.75 1.52
C MET A 75 32.38 -13.30 1.05
N ARG A 76 33.18 -12.97 0.02
CA ARG A 76 33.16 -11.65 -0.61
C ARG A 76 32.12 -11.58 -1.72
N THR A 77 31.65 -10.36 -1.98
CA THR A 77 30.72 -10.06 -3.07
C THR A 77 31.27 -10.43 -4.45
N SER A 78 32.57 -10.30 -4.65
CA SER A 78 33.25 -10.71 -5.89
C SER A 78 33.20 -12.23 -6.15
N GLU A 79 33.07 -13.04 -5.11
CA GLU A 79 33.07 -14.51 -5.20
C GLU A 79 31.67 -15.07 -5.42
N GLY A 80 30.63 -14.28 -5.15
CA GLY A 80 29.23 -14.66 -5.31
C GLY A 80 28.65 -14.37 -6.70
N VAL A 81 29.42 -13.78 -7.62
CA VAL A 81 28.94 -13.45 -8.98
C VAL A 81 28.98 -14.70 -9.86
N SER A 82 27.85 -15.03 -10.49
CA SER A 82 27.78 -16.13 -11.45
C SER A 82 28.51 -15.77 -12.74
N GLN A 83 29.28 -16.70 -13.31
CA GLN A 83 29.99 -16.49 -14.57
C GLN A 83 29.00 -16.66 -15.74
N MET A 84 28.31 -15.59 -16.11
CA MET A 84 27.46 -15.54 -17.30
C MET A 84 28.08 -14.63 -18.36
N ASN A 85 27.68 -14.82 -19.63
CA ASN A 85 28.05 -13.89 -20.68
C ASN A 85 27.43 -12.52 -20.39
N VAL A 86 28.25 -11.46 -20.37
CA VAL A 86 27.85 -10.06 -20.16
C VAL A 86 26.64 -9.67 -21.02
N THR A 87 26.59 -10.20 -22.25
CA THR A 87 25.46 -9.93 -23.17
C THR A 87 24.15 -10.48 -22.63
N ALA A 88 24.14 -11.69 -22.07
CA ALA A 88 22.95 -12.30 -21.50
C ALA A 88 22.52 -11.57 -20.21
N GLU A 89 23.48 -11.15 -19.37
CA GLU A 89 23.21 -10.40 -18.14
C GLU A 89 22.50 -9.08 -18.44
N VAL A 90 23.00 -8.33 -19.41
CA VAL A 90 22.39 -7.05 -19.83
C VAL A 90 21.00 -7.27 -20.41
N VAL A 91 20.80 -8.30 -21.23
CA VAL A 91 19.47 -8.61 -21.80
C VAL A 91 18.45 -8.90 -20.71
N TRP A 92 18.79 -9.76 -19.73
CA TRP A 92 17.89 -10.06 -18.62
C TRP A 92 17.64 -8.84 -17.72
N PHE A 93 18.67 -8.04 -17.45
CA PHE A 93 18.54 -6.82 -16.66
C PHE A 93 17.62 -5.81 -17.33
N VAL A 94 17.81 -5.54 -18.62
CA VAL A 94 16.95 -4.64 -19.39
C VAL A 94 15.52 -5.19 -19.47
N GLY A 95 15.36 -6.49 -19.71
CA GLY A 95 14.04 -7.14 -19.70
C GLY A 95 13.31 -6.97 -18.37
N PHE A 96 14.02 -7.16 -17.26
CA PHE A 96 13.47 -6.96 -15.91
C PHE A 96 13.09 -5.49 -15.66
N VAL A 97 13.95 -4.53 -16.05
CA VAL A 97 13.64 -3.10 -15.93
C VAL A 97 12.40 -2.71 -16.73
N VAL A 98 12.30 -3.17 -17.98
CA VAL A 98 11.12 -2.89 -18.84
C VAL A 98 9.86 -3.49 -18.23
N PHE A 99 9.93 -4.72 -17.72
CA PHE A 99 8.82 -5.37 -17.04
C PHE A 99 8.38 -4.60 -15.80
N ASP A 100 9.30 -4.23 -14.91
CA ASP A 100 8.98 -3.48 -13.69
C ASP A 100 8.36 -2.11 -14.01
N LEU A 101 8.89 -1.40 -15.01
CA LEU A 101 8.31 -0.15 -15.47
C LEU A 101 6.89 -0.31 -16.00
N LEU A 102 6.60 -1.37 -16.76
CA LEU A 102 5.25 -1.65 -17.25
C LEU A 102 4.28 -1.90 -16.09
N VAL A 103 4.70 -2.69 -15.11
CA VAL A 103 3.92 -2.98 -13.89
C VAL A 103 3.69 -1.69 -13.10
N TRP A 104 4.71 -0.85 -12.95
CA TRP A 104 4.62 0.44 -12.27
C TRP A 104 3.60 1.38 -12.95
N VAL A 105 3.65 1.48 -14.27
CA VAL A 105 2.69 2.29 -15.03
C VAL A 105 1.27 1.75 -14.87
N GLY A 106 1.09 0.43 -14.96
CA GLY A 106 -0.21 -0.21 -14.76
C GLY A 106 -0.76 0.01 -13.36
N ALA A 107 0.07 -0.17 -12.33
CA ALA A 107 -0.28 0.07 -10.94
C ALA A 107 -0.67 1.55 -10.72
N TRP A 108 0.12 2.49 -11.24
CA TRP A 108 -0.15 3.91 -11.08
C TRP A 108 -1.44 4.34 -11.80
N TYR A 109 -1.68 3.81 -13.00
CA TYR A 109 -2.94 4.01 -13.72
C TYR A 109 -4.13 3.47 -12.93
N PHE A 110 -4.02 2.27 -12.37
CA PHE A 110 -5.07 1.67 -11.55
C PHE A 110 -5.32 2.47 -10.27
N PHE A 111 -4.26 2.82 -9.54
CA PHE A 111 -4.36 3.67 -8.34
C PHE A 111 -5.00 5.03 -8.68
N ALA A 112 -4.58 5.69 -9.75
CA ALA A 112 -5.16 6.95 -10.18
C ALA A 112 -6.64 6.80 -10.56
N LYS A 113 -7.00 5.68 -11.22
CA LYS A 113 -8.40 5.36 -11.56
C LYS A 113 -9.23 5.17 -10.28
N VAL A 114 -8.76 4.37 -9.34
CA VAL A 114 -9.47 4.09 -8.07
C VAL A 114 -9.60 5.35 -7.23
N VAL A 115 -8.54 6.13 -7.06
CA VAL A 115 -8.56 7.39 -6.31
C VAL A 115 -9.54 8.39 -6.93
N ARG A 116 -9.68 8.42 -8.26
CA ARG A 116 -10.63 9.29 -8.97
C ARG A 116 -12.09 8.84 -8.87
N HIS A 117 -12.36 7.54 -8.76
CA HIS A 117 -13.73 7.04 -8.59
C HIS A 117 -14.30 7.46 -7.23
N GLY A 118 -13.44 7.68 -6.23
CA GLY A 118 -13.84 8.10 -4.89
C GLY A 118 -14.64 7.02 -4.15
N PRO A 119 -14.89 7.18 -2.84
CA PRO A 119 -15.80 6.30 -2.11
C PRO A 119 -17.22 6.49 -2.64
N ASP A 120 -17.91 5.40 -2.96
CA ASP A 120 -19.32 5.46 -3.31
C ASP A 120 -20.13 5.80 -2.05
N MET A 121 -20.43 7.10 -1.90
CA MET A 121 -21.18 7.62 -0.75
C MET A 121 -22.65 7.18 -0.74
N ASN A 122 -23.11 6.50 -1.80
CA ASN A 122 -24.46 5.99 -1.95
C ASN A 122 -24.54 4.46 -1.86
N ALA A 123 -23.41 3.77 -1.63
CA ALA A 123 -23.45 2.35 -1.34
C ALA A 123 -24.16 2.16 0.01
N GLU A 124 -25.29 1.45 0.02
CA GLU A 124 -25.92 1.02 1.26
C GLU A 124 -24.88 0.28 2.10
N VAL A 125 -24.63 0.78 3.30
CA VAL A 125 -23.86 0.06 4.31
C VAL A 125 -24.69 -1.17 4.61
N VAL A 126 -24.35 -2.30 3.99
CA VAL A 126 -24.89 -3.60 4.38
C VAL A 126 -24.37 -3.82 5.80
N HIS A 127 -25.18 -3.40 6.77
CA HIS A 127 -25.10 -3.90 8.11
C HIS A 127 -25.35 -5.39 7.97
N GLN A 128 -24.26 -6.16 7.88
CA GLN A 128 -24.34 -7.60 7.95
C GLN A 128 -24.92 -7.91 9.32
N SER A 129 -26.24 -8.12 9.35
CA SER A 129 -26.96 -8.49 10.55
C SER A 129 -26.41 -9.84 10.97
N GLU A 130 -25.73 -9.81 12.12
CA GLU A 130 -25.04 -10.93 12.77
C GLU A 130 -26.00 -12.01 13.27
N ASN A 131 -27.19 -12.20 12.67
CA ASN A 131 -28.21 -13.13 13.14
C ASN A 131 -29.12 -13.69 12.03
N ILE A 132 -28.56 -13.98 10.85
CA ILE A 132 -29.25 -14.92 9.93
C ILE A 132 -28.71 -16.32 10.23
N PRO A 133 -29.45 -17.18 10.95
CA PRO A 133 -29.04 -18.58 11.09
C PRO A 133 -28.99 -19.18 9.69
N VAL A 134 -27.83 -19.75 9.31
CA VAL A 134 -27.53 -20.30 7.98
C VAL A 134 -28.61 -21.30 7.49
N GLY A 135 -29.40 -21.87 8.41
CA GLY A 135 -30.57 -22.69 8.09
C GLY A 135 -31.70 -21.99 7.34
N SER A 136 -31.94 -20.68 7.53
CA SER A 136 -33.05 -19.99 6.84
C SER A 136 -32.77 -19.76 5.35
N LEU A 137 -31.49 -19.60 4.98
CA LEU A 137 -31.07 -19.46 3.58
C LEU A 137 -31.22 -20.78 2.80
N MET A 138 -31.27 -21.93 3.48
CA MET A 138 -31.51 -23.21 2.83
C MET A 138 -33.01 -23.52 2.72
N THR A 139 -33.85 -23.10 3.67
CA THR A 139 -35.32 -23.24 3.58
C THR A 139 -35.91 -22.41 2.43
N ASP A 140 -35.47 -21.16 2.27
CA ASP A 140 -36.01 -20.27 1.22
C ASP A 140 -35.73 -20.81 -0.20
N LYS A 141 -34.58 -21.47 -0.40
CA LYS A 141 -34.26 -22.10 -1.69
C LYS A 141 -35.05 -23.37 -1.95
N LEU A 142 -35.39 -24.14 -0.93
CA LEU A 142 -36.17 -25.38 -1.09
C LEU A 142 -37.64 -25.07 -1.41
N ASP A 143 -38.25 -24.07 -0.75
CA ASP A 143 -39.63 -23.64 -1.03
C ASP A 143 -39.79 -23.03 -2.43
N GLN A 144 -38.81 -22.29 -2.93
CA GLN A 144 -38.83 -21.76 -4.29
C GLN A 144 -38.75 -22.85 -5.35
N HIS A 145 -37.98 -23.91 -5.11
CA HIS A 145 -37.88 -25.04 -6.03
C HIS A 145 -39.14 -25.93 -5.99
N GLU A 146 -39.81 -26.08 -4.84
CA GLU A 146 -41.09 -26.79 -4.75
C GLU A 146 -42.24 -26.00 -5.40
N THR A 147 -42.29 -24.68 -5.22
CA THR A 147 -43.36 -23.82 -5.77
C THR A 147 -43.38 -23.79 -7.30
N ILE A 148 -42.23 -23.98 -7.97
CA ILE A 148 -42.14 -24.04 -9.43
C ILE A 148 -42.73 -25.35 -9.99
N LEU A 149 -42.71 -26.44 -9.24
CA LEU A 149 -43.19 -27.74 -9.71
C LEU A 149 -44.69 -27.99 -9.47
N ILE A 150 -45.38 -27.16 -8.67
CA ILE A 150 -46.76 -27.43 -8.21
C ILE A 150 -47.79 -26.40 -8.74
N ARG A 151 -47.51 -25.64 -9.82
CA ARG A 151 -48.58 -24.91 -10.51
C ARG A 151 -49.24 -25.77 -11.59
N PRO A 152 -50.43 -26.35 -11.36
CA PRO A 152 -51.24 -26.87 -12.46
C PRO A 152 -51.67 -25.69 -13.34
N THR A 153 -51.41 -25.83 -14.64
CA THR A 153 -51.89 -24.94 -15.68
C THR A 153 -53.38 -25.19 -15.90
N THR A 154 -54.21 -24.30 -15.36
CA THR A 154 -55.59 -24.06 -15.79
C THR A 154 -55.92 -22.59 -15.59
#